data_AF-A0A932XSK3-F1
#
_entry.id   AF-A0A932XSK3-F1
#
_cell.length_a   1.000
_cell.length_b   1.000
_cell.length_c   1.000
_cell.angle_alpha   90.00
_cell.angle_beta   90.00
_cell.angle_gamma   90.00
#
_symmetry.space_group_name_H-M   'P 1'
#
loop_
_entity.id
_entity.type
_entity.pdbx_description
1 polymer ?
#
loop_
_entity_poly.entity_id
_entity_poly.type
_entity_poly.pdbx_seq_one_letter_code
_entity_poly.pdbx_strand_id
1 'polypeptide(L)'
;MKCTLCGFEFSEESAHAACGGCGFVNGCELVKCPRCDFENAPEPKWIKKLFLKQEKQKNQKSLQESDLRLDELEINKKARVSFVQMGNRSTLQKIIAIGALPNTELVLLQKFPSFVFQIGFSQFSIDRELASCIYVSPVENGSQSEKLFSRENEK
;
A
#
# COMPACT_ATOMS: atom_id res chain seq x y z
N MET A 1 19.43 -4.69 3.76
CA MET A 1 18.13 -5.10 3.18
C MET A 1 17.27 -3.86 2.96
N LYS A 2 16.34 -3.91 2.01
CA LYS A 2 15.49 -2.77 1.63
C LYS A 2 14.02 -3.16 1.72
N CYS A 3 13.19 -2.30 2.31
CA CYS A 3 11.77 -2.57 2.44
C CYS A 3 11.08 -2.47 1.08
N THR A 4 10.30 -3.48 0.70
CA THR A 4 9.54 -3.51 -0.56
C THR A 4 8.35 -2.55 -0.57
N LEU A 5 7.87 -2.12 0.61
CA LEU A 5 6.79 -1.16 0.74
C LEU A 5 7.29 0.29 0.75
N CYS A 6 8.17 0.63 1.69
CA CYS A 6 8.56 2.04 1.94
C CYS A 6 9.96 2.40 1.43
N GLY A 7 10.70 1.43 0.86
CA GLY A 7 12.04 1.66 0.31
C GLY A 7 13.13 1.93 1.35
N PHE A 8 12.84 1.91 2.65
CA PHE A 8 13.82 2.12 3.70
C PHE A 8 14.90 1.03 3.70
N GLU A 9 16.15 1.44 3.82
CA GLU A 9 17.30 0.53 3.91
C GLU A 9 17.68 0.30 5.38
N PHE A 10 17.90 -0.95 5.76
CA PHE A 10 18.19 -1.37 7.13
C PHE A 10 19.01 -2.67 7.18
N SER A 11 19.61 -2.99 8.33
CA SER A 11 20.40 -4.22 8.51
C SER A 11 19.52 -5.43 8.86
N GLU A 12 20.00 -6.65 8.60
CA GLU A 12 19.32 -7.89 8.99
C GLU A 12 19.08 -7.93 10.52
N GLU A 13 20.05 -7.47 11.31
CA GLU A 13 19.96 -7.39 12.78
C GLU A 13 18.79 -6.49 13.24
N SER A 14 18.67 -5.29 12.65
CA SER A 14 17.59 -4.35 12.98
C SER A 14 16.20 -4.88 12.57
N ALA A 15 16.16 -5.80 11.60
CA ALA A 15 14.94 -6.42 11.13
C ALA A 15 14.41 -7.49 12.08
N HIS A 16 15.31 -8.31 12.65
CA HIS A 16 14.95 -9.31 13.65
C HIS A 16 14.49 -8.68 14.97
N ALA A 17 15.11 -7.57 15.38
CA ALA A 17 14.69 -6.83 16.58
C ALA A 17 13.24 -6.34 16.50
N ALA A 18 12.77 -5.94 15.30
CA ALA A 18 11.39 -5.51 15.08
C ALA A 18 10.37 -6.66 15.17
N CYS A 19 10.79 -7.92 15.06
CA CYS A 19 9.96 -9.12 15.23
C CYS A 19 9.87 -9.60 16.69
N GLY A 20 10.61 -8.99 17.62
CA GLY A 20 10.81 -9.47 19.00
C GLY A 20 9.57 -9.51 19.91
N GLY A 21 8.44 -8.95 19.49
CA GLY A 21 7.16 -9.00 20.23
C GLY A 21 6.29 -10.22 19.93
N CYS A 22 6.66 -11.06 18.95
CA CYS A 22 5.86 -12.21 18.53
C CYS A 22 6.28 -13.49 19.28
N GLY A 23 5.34 -14.18 19.93
CA GLY A 23 5.60 -15.42 20.70
C GLY A 23 6.12 -16.61 19.88
N PHE A 24 6.23 -16.48 18.56
CA PHE A 24 6.71 -17.51 17.62
C PHE A 24 8.12 -17.21 17.06
N VAL A 25 8.91 -16.37 17.74
CA VAL A 25 10.23 -15.88 17.28
C VAL A 25 11.26 -16.98 16.91
N ASN A 26 11.14 -18.20 17.43
CA ASN A 26 12.14 -19.27 17.22
C ASN A 26 11.94 -20.14 15.97
N GLY A 27 11.11 -19.71 15.01
CA GLY A 27 10.91 -20.43 13.75
C GLY A 27 10.31 -19.62 12.60
N CYS A 28 10.13 -18.31 12.80
CA CYS A 28 9.61 -17.41 11.76
C CYS A 28 10.79 -16.73 11.05
N GLU A 29 10.96 -17.01 9.76
CA GLU A 29 12.02 -16.42 8.94
C GLU A 29 11.64 -15.03 8.39
N LEU A 30 10.44 -14.52 8.70
CA LEU A 30 9.97 -13.21 8.26
C LEU A 30 10.66 -12.08 9.04
N VAL A 31 10.89 -10.96 8.35
CA VAL A 31 11.61 -9.80 8.88
C VAL A 31 10.77 -8.53 8.75
N LYS A 32 10.63 -7.75 9.83
CA LYS A 32 9.86 -6.50 9.82
C LYS A 32 10.75 -5.30 9.54
N CYS A 33 10.25 -4.40 8.69
CA CYS A 33 10.93 -3.13 8.48
C CYS A 33 10.84 -2.26 9.75
N PRO A 34 11.96 -1.79 10.33
CA PRO A 34 11.91 -0.99 11.55
C PRO A 34 11.25 0.38 11.36
N ARG A 35 11.08 0.85 10.11
CA ARG A 35 10.43 2.13 9.78
C ARG A 35 8.91 2.00 9.68
N CYS A 36 8.40 1.01 8.94
CA CYS A 36 6.96 0.89 8.62
C CYS A 36 6.29 -0.39 9.13
N ASP A 37 7.01 -1.29 9.78
CA ASP A 37 6.56 -2.62 10.24
C ASP A 37 6.07 -3.58 9.17
N PHE A 38 6.17 -3.19 7.90
CA PHE A 38 5.84 -4.08 6.80
C PHE A 38 6.74 -5.33 6.84
N GLU A 39 6.11 -6.48 6.64
CA GLU A 39 6.77 -7.77 6.62
C GLU A 39 7.44 -7.98 5.27
N ASN A 40 8.76 -8.15 5.29
CA ASN A 40 9.56 -8.43 4.11
C ASN A 40 10.02 -9.89 4.14
N ALA A 41 10.12 -10.50 2.98
CA ALA A 41 10.76 -11.82 2.86
C ALA A 41 12.29 -11.67 3.05
N PRO A 42 12.95 -12.61 3.73
CA PRO A 42 14.40 -12.60 3.84
C PRO A 42 15.03 -12.83 2.45
N GLU A 43 16.09 -12.08 2.13
CA GLU A 43 16.81 -12.28 0.88
C GLU A 43 17.68 -13.54 0.96
N PRO A 44 17.55 -14.50 0.02
CA PRO A 44 18.43 -15.64 0.00
C PRO A 44 19.85 -15.20 -0.39
N LYS A 45 20.87 -15.78 0.24
CA LYS A 45 22.28 -15.32 0.15
C LYS A 45 22.83 -15.27 -1.29
N TRP A 46 22.28 -16.04 -2.21
CA TRP A 46 22.69 -16.08 -3.63
C TRP A 46 22.16 -14.88 -4.45
N ILE A 47 21.05 -14.27 -4.01
CA ILE A 47 20.39 -13.15 -4.69
C ILE A 47 21.17 -11.83 -4.55
N LYS A 48 22.04 -11.68 -3.54
CA LYS A 48 22.90 -10.49 -3.33
C LYS A 48 23.74 -10.10 -4.56
N LYS A 49 24.03 -11.03 -5.49
CA LYS A 49 24.78 -10.77 -6.75
C LYS A 49 23.90 -10.43 -7.96
N LEU A 50 22.61 -10.77 -7.94
CA LEU A 50 21.72 -10.64 -9.09
C LEU A 50 21.01 -9.27 -9.15
N PHE A 51 20.84 -8.61 -8.00
CA PHE A 51 20.02 -7.41 -7.87
C PHE A 51 20.76 -6.07 -8.04
N LEU A 52 22.09 -6.09 -8.23
CA LEU A 52 22.88 -4.89 -8.49
C LEU A 52 22.52 -4.16 -9.80
N LYS A 53 21.70 -4.76 -10.69
CA LYS A 53 21.40 -4.20 -12.02
C LYS A 53 19.97 -3.71 -12.24
N GLN A 54 19.02 -3.94 -11.32
CA GLN A 54 17.59 -3.61 -11.57
C GLN A 54 17.00 -2.48 -10.71
N GLU A 55 17.74 -1.90 -9.77
CA GLU A 55 17.16 -0.94 -8.81
C GLU A 55 17.04 0.51 -9.29
N LYS A 56 17.46 0.83 -10.52
CA LYS A 56 17.51 2.22 -11.00
C LYS A 56 16.18 2.79 -11.53
N GLN A 57 15.10 1.99 -11.66
CA GLN A 57 13.91 2.41 -12.43
C GLN A 57 12.59 2.60 -11.66
N LYS A 58 12.49 2.28 -10.36
CA LYS A 58 11.20 2.42 -9.62
C LYS A 58 11.20 3.29 -8.37
N ASN A 59 12.36 3.79 -7.92
CA ASN A 59 12.48 4.44 -6.62
C ASN A 59 12.24 5.97 -6.65
N GLN A 60 11.89 6.52 -7.81
CA GLN A 60 11.49 7.90 -7.99
C GLN A 60 10.53 7.95 -9.17
N LYS A 61 9.30 7.45 -9.03
CA LYS A 61 8.24 8.13 -9.77
C LYS A 61 8.12 9.46 -9.05
N SER A 62 8.80 10.48 -9.58
CA SER A 62 8.58 11.89 -9.25
C SER A 62 7.10 12.05 -8.97
N LEU A 63 6.72 12.65 -7.83
CA LEU A 63 5.35 13.09 -7.57
C LEU A 63 4.74 13.49 -8.90
N GLN A 64 3.91 12.62 -9.49
CA GLN A 64 3.37 12.96 -10.80
C GLN A 64 2.49 14.16 -10.49
N GLU A 65 2.58 15.20 -11.30
CA GLU A 65 1.85 16.46 -11.12
C GLU A 65 0.32 16.25 -11.00
N SER A 66 -0.14 15.03 -11.29
CA SER A 66 -1.51 14.53 -11.24
C SER A 66 -1.90 13.72 -9.98
N ASP A 67 -0.98 13.44 -9.04
CA ASP A 67 -1.33 12.71 -7.81
C ASP A 67 -2.12 13.64 -6.85
N LEU A 68 -3.26 13.16 -6.36
CA LEU A 68 -4.11 13.88 -5.39
C LEU A 68 -4.34 13.05 -4.12
N ARG A 69 -4.80 13.69 -3.05
CA ARG A 69 -5.12 12.98 -1.80
C ARG A 69 -6.48 12.28 -1.91
N LEU A 70 -6.69 11.17 -1.22
CA LEU A 70 -7.95 10.44 -1.27
C LEU A 70 -9.14 11.29 -0.80
N ASP A 71 -8.93 12.25 0.11
CA ASP A 71 -9.98 13.18 0.56
C ASP A 71 -10.38 14.19 -0.53
N GLU A 72 -9.54 14.39 -1.55
CA GLU A 72 -9.78 15.24 -2.70
C GLU A 72 -10.47 14.50 -3.86
N LEU A 73 -10.28 13.17 -3.98
CA LEU A 73 -10.87 12.35 -5.04
C LEU A 73 -12.40 12.48 -5.10
N GLU A 74 -13.01 12.62 -6.26
CA GLU A 74 -14.48 12.68 -6.37
C GLU A 74 -15.14 11.33 -6.04
N ILE A 75 -16.38 11.38 -5.53
CA ILE A 75 -17.17 10.16 -5.26
C ILE A 75 -17.44 9.43 -6.59
N ASN A 76 -17.49 8.09 -6.52
CA ASN A 76 -17.63 7.15 -7.62
C ASN A 76 -16.50 7.19 -8.66
N LYS A 77 -15.35 7.81 -8.34
CA LYS A 77 -14.17 7.74 -9.21
C LYS A 77 -13.24 6.62 -8.80
N LYS A 78 -12.72 5.94 -9.82
CA LYS A 78 -11.69 4.92 -9.68
C LYS A 78 -10.31 5.57 -9.72
N ALA A 79 -9.44 5.15 -8.80
CA ALA A 79 -8.08 5.63 -8.72
C ALA A 79 -7.14 4.51 -8.29
N ARG A 80 -5.85 4.67 -8.58
CA ARG A 80 -4.79 3.77 -8.12
C ARG A 80 -4.00 4.48 -7.03
N VAL A 81 -3.73 3.78 -5.93
CA VAL A 81 -2.84 4.29 -4.87
C VAL A 81 -1.44 4.46 -5.46
N SER A 82 -0.95 5.69 -5.51
CA SER A 82 0.39 6.03 -5.99
C SER A 82 1.40 5.80 -4.86
N PHE A 83 1.16 6.41 -3.70
CA PHE A 83 1.97 6.22 -2.50
C PHE A 83 1.17 6.54 -1.22
N VAL A 84 1.73 6.16 -0.07
CA VAL A 84 1.19 6.49 1.25
C VAL A 84 2.21 7.35 1.98
N GLN A 85 1.78 8.44 2.59
CA GLN A 85 2.66 9.33 3.34
C GLN A 85 3.20 8.64 4.60
N MET A 86 4.53 8.66 4.76
CA MET A 86 5.26 7.90 5.79
C MET A 86 5.68 8.79 6.98
N GLY A 87 4.71 9.47 7.62
CA GLY A 87 4.98 10.40 8.73
C GLY A 87 4.61 9.88 10.12
N ASN A 88 3.53 9.10 10.23
CA ASN A 88 3.05 8.52 11.48
C ASN A 88 2.93 6.99 11.34
N ARG A 89 3.67 6.27 12.18
CA ARG A 89 3.71 4.80 12.18
C ARG A 89 2.33 4.18 12.40
N SER A 90 1.52 4.73 13.32
CA SER A 90 0.19 4.19 13.64
C SER A 90 -0.81 4.38 12.48
N THR A 91 -0.79 5.56 11.84
CA THR A 91 -1.57 5.86 10.63
C THR A 91 -1.19 4.91 9.50
N LEU A 92 0.12 4.75 9.26
CA LEU A 92 0.62 3.86 8.22
C LEU A 92 0.23 2.40 8.45
N GLN A 93 0.35 1.89 9.67
CA GLN A 93 -0.07 0.52 10.02
C GLN A 93 -1.56 0.29 9.74
N LYS A 94 -2.43 1.25 10.06
CA LYS A 94 -3.87 1.16 9.74
C LYS A 94 -4.11 1.08 8.24
N ILE A 95 -3.43 1.92 7.45
CA ILE A 95 -3.53 1.94 5.98
C ILE A 95 -3.03 0.62 5.37
N ILE A 96 -1.95 0.06 5.91
CA ILE A 96 -1.43 -1.26 5.49
C ILE A 96 -2.44 -2.36 5.83
N ALA A 97 -3.00 -2.35 7.05
CA ALA A 97 -3.93 -3.37 7.51
C ALA A 97 -5.22 -3.45 6.68
N ILE A 98 -5.70 -2.32 6.17
CA ILE A 98 -6.86 -2.25 5.26
C ILE A 98 -6.52 -2.56 3.79
N GLY A 99 -5.24 -2.80 3.46
CA GLY A 99 -4.81 -3.16 2.11
C GLY A 99 -4.68 -1.99 1.13
N ALA A 100 -4.73 -0.74 1.60
CA ALA A 100 -4.55 0.46 0.79
C ALA A 100 -3.06 0.72 0.51
N LEU A 101 -2.46 -0.17 -0.29
CA LEU A 101 -1.04 -0.20 -0.62
C LEU A 101 -0.76 0.39 -2.02
N PRO A 102 0.48 0.83 -2.31
CA PRO A 102 0.86 1.28 -3.65
C PRO A 102 0.51 0.27 -4.74
N ASN A 103 0.01 0.78 -5.86
CA ASN A 103 -0.51 0.05 -7.03
C ASN A 103 -1.86 -0.63 -6.85
N THR A 104 -2.48 -0.57 -5.67
CA THR A 104 -3.85 -1.05 -5.45
C THR A 104 -4.87 -0.07 -6.05
N GLU A 105 -5.91 -0.60 -6.71
CA GLU A 105 -7.02 0.22 -7.22
C GLU A 105 -8.11 0.33 -6.17
N LEU A 106 -8.71 1.53 -6.07
CA LEU A 106 -9.83 1.82 -5.19
C LEU A 106 -10.91 2.64 -5.89
N VAL A 107 -12.11 2.65 -5.32
CA VAL A 107 -13.20 3.57 -5.69
C VAL A 107 -13.67 4.28 -4.44
N LEU A 108 -13.73 5.62 -4.45
CA LEU A 108 -14.29 6.38 -3.34
C LEU A 108 -15.82 6.37 -3.44
N LEU A 109 -16.52 5.88 -2.42
CA LEU A 109 -17.98 5.75 -2.39
C LEU A 109 -18.67 6.88 -1.61
N GLN A 110 -17.99 7.49 -0.63
CA GLN A 110 -18.57 8.52 0.23
C GLN A 110 -17.47 9.42 0.81
N LYS A 111 -17.77 10.71 1.08
CA LYS A 111 -16.89 11.65 1.80
C LYS A 111 -17.38 12.07 3.19
N PHE A 112 -18.69 11.95 3.47
CA PHE A 112 -19.30 12.40 4.71
C PHE A 112 -20.39 11.41 5.17
N PRO A 113 -20.48 11.04 6.46
CA PRO A 113 -19.71 11.55 7.61
C PRO A 113 -18.26 11.07 7.69
N SER A 114 -17.89 10.08 6.89
CA SER A 114 -16.54 9.54 6.76
C SER A 114 -16.22 9.20 5.31
N PHE A 115 -14.93 8.96 5.03
CA PHE A 115 -14.48 8.54 3.72
C PHE A 115 -14.63 7.03 3.59
N VAL A 116 -15.58 6.60 2.75
CA VAL A 116 -15.79 5.17 2.45
C VAL A 116 -15.21 4.89 1.09
N PHE A 117 -14.30 3.93 0.98
CA PHE A 117 -13.75 3.50 -0.30
C PHE A 117 -13.76 1.97 -0.40
N GLN A 118 -13.79 1.47 -1.62
CA GLN A 118 -13.78 0.04 -1.93
C GLN A 118 -12.44 -0.36 -2.54
N ILE A 119 -11.87 -1.47 -2.06
CA ILE A 119 -10.73 -2.17 -2.67
C ILE A 119 -11.19 -3.62 -2.92
N GLY A 120 -11.14 -4.05 -4.18
CA GLY A 120 -11.67 -5.36 -4.56
C GLY A 120 -13.14 -5.51 -4.14
N PHE A 121 -13.40 -6.41 -3.21
CA PHE A 121 -14.74 -6.69 -2.66
C PHE A 121 -14.97 -6.11 -1.25
N SER A 122 -13.99 -5.42 -0.67
CA SER A 122 -14.06 -4.91 0.70
C SER A 122 -14.24 -3.40 0.71
N GLN A 123 -15.08 -2.90 1.62
CA GLN A 123 -15.28 -1.47 1.86
C GLN A 123 -14.69 -1.08 3.21
N PHE A 124 -14.04 0.07 3.24
CA PHE A 124 -13.38 0.61 4.43
C PHE A 124 -13.85 2.04 4.66
N SER A 125 -14.20 2.35 5.92
CA SER A 125 -14.51 3.70 6.37
C SER A 125 -13.35 4.26 7.17
N ILE A 126 -12.82 5.42 6.77
CA ILE A 126 -11.73 6.11 7.45
C ILE A 126 -12.05 7.59 7.68
N ASP A 127 -11.34 8.19 8.62
CA ASP A 127 -11.39 9.63 8.87
C ASP A 127 -10.58 10.43 7.81
N ARG A 128 -10.65 11.76 7.93
CA ARG A 128 -9.89 12.66 7.05
C ARG A 128 -8.37 12.54 7.24
N GLU A 129 -7.91 12.27 8.46
CA GLU A 129 -6.48 12.18 8.76
C GLU A 129 -5.85 11.03 7.96
N LEU A 130 -6.46 9.85 8.01
CA LEU A 130 -6.06 8.69 7.21
C LEU A 130 -6.22 8.95 5.72
N ALA A 131 -7.34 9.52 5.28
CA ALA A 131 -7.60 9.78 3.85
C ALA A 131 -6.56 10.75 3.26
N SER A 132 -6.16 11.77 4.03
CA SER A 132 -5.16 12.75 3.60
C SER A 132 -3.75 12.18 3.41
N CYS A 133 -3.47 11.00 3.99
CA CYS A 133 -2.19 10.32 3.88
C CYS A 133 -2.11 9.38 2.67
N ILE A 134 -3.21 9.12 1.97
CA ILE A 134 -3.29 8.22 0.81
C ILE A 134 -3.29 9.06 -0.46
N TYR A 135 -2.23 8.96 -1.25
CA TYR A 135 -2.13 9.64 -2.53
C TYR A 135 -2.51 8.70 -3.66
N VAL A 136 -3.34 9.19 -4.58
CA VAL A 136 -3.95 8.42 -5.65
C VAL A 136 -3.79 9.13 -6.99
N SER A 137 -3.67 8.33 -8.04
CA SER A 137 -3.77 8.77 -9.44
C SER A 137 -5.10 8.28 -10.01
N PRO A 138 -5.96 9.17 -10.54
CA PRO A 138 -7.18 8.76 -11.24
C PRO A 138 -6.85 7.77 -12.36
N VAL A 139 -7.64 6.69 -12.45
CA VAL A 139 -7.52 5.73 -13.55
C VAL A 139 -8.60 6.10 -14.55
N GLU A 140 -8.21 6.48 -15.78
CA GLU A 140 -9.20 6.69 -16.82
C GLU A 140 -9.99 5.40 -17.03
N ASN A 141 -11.33 5.54 -17.10
CA ASN A 141 -12.21 4.44 -17.37
C ASN A 141 -12.01 3.96 -18.81
N GLY A 142 -11.01 3.09 -19.00
CA GLY A 142 -10.98 2.18 -20.14
C GLY A 142 -12.21 1.30 -20.04
N SER A 143 -13.26 1.66 -20.78
CA SER A 143 -14.38 0.80 -21.15
C SER A 143 -13.85 -0.62 -21.38
N GLN A 144 -14.28 -1.62 -20.58
CA GLN A 144 -14.34 -3.08 -20.86
C GLN A 144 -14.54 -3.89 -19.55
N SER A 145 -14.24 -3.36 -18.36
CA SER A 145 -14.36 -4.11 -17.08
C SER A 145 -15.78 -4.16 -16.48
N GLU A 146 -16.72 -3.31 -16.92
CA GLU A 146 -18.09 -3.30 -16.37
C GLU A 146 -18.93 -4.52 -16.82
N LYS A 147 -18.50 -5.28 -17.83
CA LYS A 147 -19.26 -6.44 -18.33
C LYS A 147 -19.11 -7.72 -17.52
N LEU A 148 -18.18 -7.77 -16.56
CA LEU A 148 -17.99 -8.98 -15.74
C LEU A 148 -18.75 -8.93 -14.40
N PHE A 149 -19.00 -7.73 -13.84
CA PHE A 149 -19.66 -7.59 -12.53
C PHE A 149 -21.20 -7.53 -12.59
N SER A 150 -21.79 -7.18 -13.74
CA SER A 150 -23.25 -7.12 -13.88
C SER A 150 -23.89 -8.48 -14.21
N ARG A 151 -23.12 -9.58 -14.28
CA ARG A 151 -23.64 -10.92 -14.64
C ARG A 151 -24.00 -11.81 -13.46
N GLU A 152 -23.67 -11.44 -12.23
CA GLU A 152 -23.91 -12.28 -11.05
C GLU A 152 -25.16 -11.91 -10.23
N ASN A 153 -25.88 -10.83 -10.59
CA ASN A 153 -27.11 -10.39 -9.89
C ASN A 153 -28.43 -10.72 -10.61
N GLU A 154 -28.43 -11.66 -11.55
CA GLU A 154 -29.63 -12.07 -12.30
C GLU A 154 -29.93 -13.59 -12.21
N LYS A 155 -29.58 -14.24 -11.10
CA LYS A 155 -30.04 -15.60 -10.81
C LYS A 155 -30.64 -15.74 -9.43
#